data_AF-A0A1F4GFW1-F1
#
_entry.id   AF-A0A1F4GFW1-F1
#
_cell.length_a   1.000
_cell.length_b   1.000
_cell.length_c   1.000
_cell.angle_alpha   90.00
_cell.angle_beta   90.00
_cell.angle_gamma   90.00
#
_symmetry.space_group_name_H-M   'P 1'
#
loop_
_entity.id
_entity.type
_entity.pdbx_description
1 polymer ?
#
loop_
_entity_poly.entity_id
_entity_poly.type
_entity_poly.pdbx_seq_one_letter_code
_entity_poly.pdbx_strand_id
1 'polypeptide(L)'
;MSTPENLDSAGNPPWWKLPIVWLVIGGPAAVVVASLFTVGIAVKHVDPVLDTSKGHVKSVVEQPAVQARNHAASPAQQPADR
;
A
#
# COMPACT_ATOMS: atom_id res chain seq x y z
N MET A 1 66.91 -13.43 27.40
CA MET A 1 65.98 -12.31 27.18
C MET A 1 65.02 -12.75 26.07
N SER A 2 63.89 -13.34 26.45
CA SER A 2 62.92 -13.90 25.51
C SER A 2 61.96 -12.78 25.09
N THR A 3 61.91 -12.47 23.80
CA THR A 3 60.95 -11.52 23.22
C THR A 3 59.52 -12.01 23.42
N PRO A 4 58.57 -11.16 23.85
CA PRO A 4 57.17 -11.56 23.90
C PRO A 4 56.67 -11.78 22.46
N GLU A 5 56.15 -12.97 22.18
CA GLU A 5 55.43 -13.25 20.94
C GLU A 5 54.27 -12.25 20.80
N ASN A 6 54.20 -11.59 19.65
CA ASN A 6 53.13 -10.69 19.30
C ASN A 6 51.85 -11.53 19.04
N LEU A 7 50.99 -11.66 20.06
CA LEU A 7 49.71 -12.37 19.98
C LEU A 7 48.63 -11.61 19.16
N ASP A 8 48.98 -10.45 18.59
CA ASP A 8 48.03 -9.50 18.00
C ASP A 8 47.68 -9.80 16.54
N SER A 9 48.26 -10.84 15.93
CA SER A 9 48.11 -11.10 14.49
C SER A 9 46.78 -11.76 14.08
N ALA A 10 45.89 -12.09 15.03
CA ALA A 10 44.50 -12.41 14.72
C ALA A 10 43.68 -11.12 14.54
N GLY A 11 44.07 -10.29 13.55
CA GLY A 11 43.43 -9.02 13.26
C GLY A 11 41.94 -9.19 12.95
N ASN A 12 41.09 -8.43 13.64
CA ASN A 12 39.65 -8.43 13.40
C ASN A 12 39.37 -8.14 11.91
N PRO A 13 38.61 -8.99 11.19
CA PRO A 13 38.37 -8.77 9.77
C PRO A 13 37.67 -7.42 9.52
N PRO A 14 37.98 -6.74 8.39
CA PRO A 14 37.25 -5.54 8.01
C PRO A 14 35.73 -5.77 8.00
N TRP A 15 34.98 -4.83 8.56
CA TRP A 15 33.54 -4.99 8.83
C TRP A 15 32.71 -5.40 7.60
N TRP A 16 33.04 -4.89 6.41
CA TRP A 16 32.35 -5.21 5.16
C TRP A 16 32.49 -6.66 4.68
N LYS A 17 33.45 -7.43 5.24
CA LYS A 17 33.59 -8.88 5.00
C LYS A 17 32.65 -9.72 5.85
N LEU A 18 32.08 -9.16 6.92
CA LEU A 18 31.22 -9.91 7.82
C LEU A 18 29.81 -10.03 7.21
N PRO A 19 29.24 -11.25 7.08
CA PRO A 19 27.93 -11.45 6.44
C PRO A 19 26.79 -10.76 7.22
N ILE A 20 26.92 -10.63 8.54
CA ILE A 20 25.92 -9.95 9.38
C ILE A 20 25.69 -8.49 8.99
N VAL A 21 26.73 -7.79 8.51
CA VAL A 21 26.62 -6.40 8.04
C VAL A 21 25.65 -6.31 6.87
N TRP A 22 25.73 -7.26 5.93
CA TRP A 22 24.84 -7.31 4.79
C TRP A 22 23.41 -7.69 5.16
N LEU A 23 23.19 -8.48 6.22
CA LEU A 23 21.83 -8.72 6.75
C LEU A 23 21.23 -7.44 7.35
N VAL A 24 22.02 -6.70 8.12
CA VAL A 24 21.58 -5.44 8.77
C VAL A 24 21.28 -4.35 7.76
N ILE A 25 22.07 -4.23 6.70
CA ILE A 25 21.84 -3.25 5.62
C ILE A 25 20.75 -3.76 4.66
N GLY A 26 20.76 -5.05 4.36
CA GLY A 26 19.89 -5.70 3.39
C GLY A 26 18.42 -5.67 3.80
N GLY A 27 18.09 -5.84 5.08
CA GLY A 27 16.72 -5.75 5.58
C GLY A 27 16.06 -4.39 5.27
N PRO A 28 16.60 -3.27 5.76
CA PRO A 28 16.11 -1.94 5.44
C PRO A 28 16.14 -1.63 3.94
N ALA A 29 17.22 -2.00 3.23
CA ALA A 29 17.31 -1.78 1.79
C ALA A 29 16.20 -2.50 1.01
N ALA A 30 15.87 -3.74 1.39
CA ALA A 30 14.78 -4.50 0.78
C ALA A 30 13.42 -3.84 1.01
N VAL A 31 13.17 -3.29 2.19
CA VAL A 31 11.92 -2.55 2.48
C VAL A 31 11.80 -1.29 1.64
N VAL A 32 12.89 -0.52 1.49
CA VAL A 32 12.92 0.67 0.62
C VAL A 32 12.65 0.29 -0.83
N VAL A 33 13.27 -0.78 -1.33
CA VAL A 33 13.00 -1.28 -2.69
C VAL A 33 11.54 -1.70 -2.82
N ALA A 34 11.02 -2.49 -1.89
CA ALA A 34 9.63 -2.96 -1.90
C ALA A 34 8.62 -1.79 -1.91
N SER A 35 8.85 -0.74 -1.12
CA SER A 35 7.95 0.42 -1.10
C SER A 35 7.93 1.17 -2.44
N LEU A 36 9.09 1.33 -3.09
CA LEU A 36 9.18 1.91 -4.43
C LEU A 36 8.45 1.06 -5.47
N PHE A 37 8.56 -0.27 -5.38
CA PHE A 37 7.79 -1.18 -6.23
C PHE A 37 6.28 -1.03 -6.02
N THR A 38 5.81 -0.97 -4.78
CA THR A 38 4.40 -0.75 -4.46
C THR A 38 3.89 0.56 -5.05
N VAL A 39 4.63 1.66 -4.85
CA VAL A 39 4.29 2.97 -5.43
C VAL A 39 4.27 2.90 -6.96
N GLY A 40 5.25 2.24 -7.57
CA GLY A 40 5.32 2.05 -9.02
C GLY A 40 4.11 1.29 -9.58
N ILE A 41 3.61 0.27 -8.87
CA ILE A 41 2.39 -0.46 -9.24
C ILE A 41 1.17 0.44 -9.10
N ALA A 42 1.06 1.15 -7.98
CA ALA A 42 -0.08 2.03 -7.66
C ALA A 42 -0.23 3.15 -8.69
N VAL A 43 0.86 3.79 -9.10
CA VAL A 43 0.82 4.86 -10.11
C VAL A 43 0.47 4.32 -11.49
N LYS A 44 0.94 3.12 -11.85
CA LYS A 44 0.65 2.50 -13.16
C LYS A 44 -0.78 1.99 -13.29
N HIS A 45 -1.39 1.54 -12.20
CA HIS A 45 -2.73 0.93 -12.18
C HIS A 45 -3.64 1.69 -11.20
N VAL A 46 -3.64 3.02 -11.32
CA VAL A 46 -4.54 3.84 -10.51
C VAL A 46 -5.98 3.62 -10.99
N ASP A 47 -6.88 3.36 -10.06
CA ASP A 47 -8.32 3.30 -10.35
C ASP A 47 -8.78 4.71 -10.79
N PRO A 48 -9.43 4.86 -11.96
CA PRO A 48 -9.93 6.14 -12.40
C PRO A 48 -10.81 6.81 -11.33
N VAL A 49 -10.46 8.05 -10.98
CA VAL A 49 -11.26 8.85 -10.05
C VAL A 49 -12.62 9.14 -10.68
N LEU A 50 -13.69 8.72 -10.01
CA LEU A 50 -15.06 9.04 -10.40
C LEU A 50 -15.30 10.55 -10.27
N ASP A 51 -15.70 11.20 -11.36
CA ASP A 51 -16.06 12.62 -11.34
C ASP A 51 -17.42 12.79 -10.62
N THR A 52 -17.37 13.17 -9.34
CA THR A 52 -18.56 13.46 -8.52
C THR A 52 -19.12 14.86 -8.76
N SER A 53 -18.39 15.72 -9.47
CA SER A 53 -18.74 17.13 -9.72
C SER A 53 -19.93 17.28 -10.66
N LYS A 54 -20.17 16.27 -11.49
CA LYS A 54 -21.36 16.17 -12.34
C LYS A 54 -22.26 15.17 -11.65
N GLY A 55 -23.39 15.61 -11.09
CA GLY A 55 -24.41 14.74 -10.51
C GLY A 55 -25.04 13.80 -11.54
N HIS A 56 -24.26 12.88 -12.10
CA HIS A 56 -24.69 11.81 -12.98
C HIS A 56 -25.10 10.61 -12.12
N VAL A 57 -26.05 10.84 -11.21
CA VAL A 57 -26.95 9.78 -10.78
C VAL A 57 -27.99 9.65 -11.89
N LYS A 58 -27.61 9.00 -12.99
CA LYS A 58 -28.56 8.66 -14.05
C LYS A 58 -28.35 7.23 -14.53
N SER A 59 -28.71 6.31 -13.65
CA SER A 59 -29.55 5.19 -14.04
C SER A 59 -30.29 4.69 -12.79
N VAL A 60 -31.62 4.77 -12.81
CA VAL A 60 -32.50 4.18 -11.79
C VAL A 60 -32.31 2.64 -11.68
N VAL A 61 -31.56 2.04 -12.62
CA VAL A 61 -31.23 0.62 -12.67
C VAL A 61 -30.07 0.24 -11.71
N GLU A 62 -29.30 1.20 -11.21
CA GLU A 62 -28.04 0.95 -10.48
C GLU A 62 -28.06 1.42 -9.03
N GLN A 63 -29.25 1.47 -8.40
CA GLN A 63 -29.29 1.61 -6.94
C GLN A 63 -28.79 0.32 -6.30
N PRO A 64 -27.94 0.39 -5.25
CA PRO A 64 -27.57 -0.79 -4.46
C PRO A 64 -28.84 -1.55 -4.10
N ALA A 65 -28.86 -2.88 -4.28
CA ALA A 65 -30.07 -3.68 -4.05
C ALA A 65 -30.71 -3.45 -2.66
N VAL A 66 -29.91 -3.01 -1.69
CA VAL A 66 -30.34 -2.65 -0.34
C VAL A 66 -31.16 -1.34 -0.30
N GLN A 67 -30.82 -0.33 -1.12
CA GLN A 67 -31.57 0.94 -1.19
C GLN A 67 -32.86 0.82 -2.02
N ALA A 68 -32.86 0.00 -3.08
CA ALA A 68 -34.04 -0.25 -3.91
C ALA A 68 -35.18 -0.95 -3.14
N ARG A 69 -34.84 -1.88 -2.23
CA ARG A 69 -35.84 -2.60 -1.40
C ARG A 69 -36.57 -1.69 -0.41
N ASN A 70 -35.89 -0.67 0.13
CA ASN A 70 -36.49 0.23 1.11
C ASN A 70 -37.40 1.30 0.48
N HIS A 71 -37.08 1.77 -0.73
CA HIS A 71 -37.91 2.74 -1.43
C HIS A 71 -39.15 2.14 -2.11
N ALA A 72 -39.16 0.84 -2.44
CA ALA A 72 -40.34 0.15 -2.97
C ALA A 72 -41.48 -0.02 -1.94
N ALA A 73 -41.20 0.18 -0.65
CA ALA A 73 -42.17 0.09 0.44
C ALA A 73 -42.83 1.44 0.80
N SER A 74 -42.42 2.54 0.16
CA SER A 74 -43.07 3.84 0.34
C SER A 74 -44.23 3.96 -0.64
N PRO A 75 -45.48 4.21 -0.20
CA PRO A 75 -46.59 4.42 -1.13
C PRO A 75 -46.29 5.67 -1.98
N ALA A 76 -46.47 5.55 -3.29
CA ALA A 76 -46.44 6.70 -4.18
C ALA A 76 -47.53 7.68 -3.72
N GLN A 77 -47.12 8.83 -3.18
CA GLN A 77 -48.04 9.94 -2.96
C GLN A 77 -48.52 10.41 -4.32
N GLN A 78 -49.66 9.86 -4.73
CA GLN A 78 -50.39 10.28 -5.91
C GLN A 78 -50.79 11.74 -5.67
N PRO A 79 -50.34 12.70 -6.50
CA PRO A 79 -50.78 14.08 -6.36
C PRO A 79 -52.30 14.09 -6.54
N ALA A 80 -53.02 14.52 -5.51
CA ALA A 80 -54.46 14.71 -5.62
C ALA A 80 -54.70 15.77 -6.69
N ASP A 81 -55.43 15.37 -7.75
CA ASP A 81 -56.01 16.26 -8.75
C ASP A 81 -56.66 17.45 -8.06
N ARG A 82 -56.34 18.65 -8.53
CA ARG A 82 -56.99 19.90 -8.13
C ARG A 82 -57.47 20.62 -9.38
#